data_AF-A0A813DCA3-F1
#
_entry.id   AF-A0A813DCA3-F1
#
_cell.length_a   1.000
_cell.length_b   1.000
_cell.length_c   1.000
_cell.angle_alpha   90.00
_cell.angle_beta   90.00
_cell.angle_gamma   90.00
#
_symmetry.space_group_name_H-M   'P 1'
#
loop_
_entity.id
_entity.type
_entity.pdbx_description
1 polymer ?
#
loop_
_entity_poly.entity_id
_entity_poly.type
_entity_poly.pdbx_seq_one_letter_code
_entity_poly.pdbx_strand_id
1 'polypeptide(L)'
;MALRAADRVAVGPKAARAARWQAFEVSYEHFFGVVHPAAGDTAGEDLESVLAQVKEVTGRQGKVTVVQAKEWMRSFGAEGTRAASELSRLSKARNASAHSLALQLLVTVRQLGQCSSEPEAELCEGREALAGQVAARCCSLQGELDSLRADLACKSADCEAVSVQHAQAAAEAARELEQARSLVDQVRAERSSFEKELVVRDAELGVTGSLVRAQQEAAEVLIKEVGQLNGEKDELRHELQEVQRELRVSKALEGRWH
;
A
#
# COMPACT_ATOMS: atom_id res chain seq x y z
N MET A 1 8.17 -16.45 0.13
CA MET A 1 9.51 -15.85 -0.09
C MET A 1 10.25 -15.72 1.24
N ALA A 2 10.88 -16.80 1.71
CA ALA A 2 11.72 -16.79 2.93
C ALA A 2 12.76 -17.94 2.94
N LEU A 3 13.29 -18.32 1.77
CA LEU A 3 14.32 -19.37 1.61
C LEU A 3 15.50 -18.91 0.72
N ARG A 4 15.76 -17.61 0.65
CA ARG A 4 16.91 -17.04 -0.11
C ARG A 4 17.69 -16.02 0.71
N ALA A 5 18.04 -16.37 1.95
CA ALA A 5 18.85 -15.49 2.80
C ALA A 5 19.90 -16.24 3.66
N ALA A 6 20.41 -17.38 3.19
CA ALA A 6 21.40 -18.18 3.93
C ALA A 6 22.66 -18.58 3.13
N ASP A 7 22.97 -17.91 2.02
CA ASP A 7 24.10 -18.27 1.16
C ASP A 7 25.42 -17.51 1.46
N ARG A 8 25.61 -16.94 2.65
CA ARG A 8 26.84 -16.20 2.98
C ARG A 8 27.42 -16.47 4.35
N VAL A 9 27.65 -17.74 4.68
CA VAL A 9 28.72 -18.12 5.62
C VAL A 9 29.39 -19.37 5.06
N ALA A 10 30.68 -19.28 4.72
CA ALA A 10 31.47 -20.42 4.26
C ALA A 10 31.72 -21.39 5.42
N VAL A 11 30.71 -22.20 5.75
CA VAL A 11 30.83 -23.29 6.71
C VAL A 11 31.62 -24.40 6.02
N GLY A 12 32.85 -24.65 6.50
CA GLY A 12 33.72 -25.67 5.92
C GLY A 12 33.01 -27.04 5.80
N PRO A 13 33.38 -27.89 4.82
CA PRO A 13 32.64 -29.11 4.49
C PRO A 13 32.45 -30.06 5.67
N LYS A 14 33.36 -30.05 6.65
CA LYS A 14 33.25 -30.81 7.90
C LYS A 14 32.12 -30.30 8.81
N ALA A 15 31.99 -28.98 8.96
CA ALA A 15 30.93 -28.36 9.77
C ALA A 15 29.56 -28.43 9.06
N ALA A 16 29.52 -28.35 7.73
CA ALA A 16 28.30 -28.60 6.96
C ALA A 16 27.82 -30.05 7.09
N ARG A 17 28.75 -31.02 7.18
CA ARG A 17 28.41 -32.43 7.43
C ARG A 17 27.89 -32.66 8.85
N ALA A 18 28.51 -32.03 9.84
CA ALA A 18 28.07 -32.10 11.23
C ALA A 18 26.67 -31.50 11.42
N ALA A 19 26.40 -30.33 10.82
CA ALA A 19 25.08 -29.70 10.87
C ALA A 19 23.99 -30.55 10.19
N ARG A 20 24.31 -31.20 9.05
CA ARG A 20 23.37 -32.14 8.40
C ARG A 20 23.09 -33.37 9.27
N TRP A 21 24.11 -33.87 9.98
CA TRP A 21 23.94 -35.01 10.88
C TRP A 21 23.10 -34.66 12.10
N GLN A 22 23.34 -33.50 12.72
CA GLN A 22 22.51 -32.98 13.81
C GLN A 22 21.06 -32.75 13.38
N ALA A 23 20.83 -32.17 12.19
CA ALA A 23 19.48 -31.98 11.67
C ALA A 23 18.77 -33.31 11.39
N PHE A 24 19.52 -34.33 10.98
CA PHE A 24 19.01 -35.69 10.83
C PHE A 24 18.65 -36.31 12.18
N GLU A 25 19.52 -36.24 13.19
CA GLU A 25 19.24 -36.77 14.55
C GLU A 25 18.02 -36.11 15.18
N VAL A 26 17.91 -34.77 15.09
CA VAL A 26 16.74 -34.04 15.61
C VAL A 26 15.47 -34.43 14.87
N SER A 27 15.53 -34.60 13.55
CA SER A 27 14.36 -35.05 12.77
C SER A 27 14.01 -36.51 13.06
N TYR A 28 15.00 -37.36 13.30
CA TYR A 28 14.81 -38.78 13.58
C TYR A 28 14.21 -38.99 14.97
N GLU A 29 14.69 -38.28 15.98
CA GLU A 29 14.10 -38.28 17.34
C GLU A 29 12.67 -37.75 17.33
N HIS A 30 12.40 -36.71 16.53
CA HIS A 30 11.06 -36.11 16.44
C HIS A 30 10.03 -36.99 15.74
N PHE A 31 10.45 -37.82 14.77
CA PHE A 31 9.55 -38.69 14.01
C PHE A 31 9.45 -40.12 14.54
N PHE A 32 10.49 -40.65 15.21
CA PHE A 32 10.55 -42.07 15.57
C PHE A 32 10.69 -42.35 17.07
N GLY A 33 10.88 -41.33 17.90
CA GLY A 33 11.05 -41.49 19.35
C GLY A 33 12.35 -42.21 19.73
N VAL A 34 12.85 -41.93 20.93
CA VAL A 34 14.06 -42.57 21.46
C VAL A 34 13.75 -44.02 21.80
N VAL A 35 14.01 -44.94 20.86
CA VAL A 35 14.12 -46.37 21.16
C VAL A 35 15.60 -46.68 21.29
N HIS A 36 16.10 -46.65 22.52
CA HIS A 36 17.35 -47.34 22.85
C HIS A 36 17.14 -48.84 22.64
N PRO A 37 17.96 -49.51 21.81
CA PRO A 37 18.00 -50.96 21.82
C PRO A 37 18.51 -51.41 23.19
N ALA A 38 17.63 -51.92 24.04
CA ALA A 38 18.07 -52.85 25.06
C ALA A 38 18.72 -54.03 24.30
N ALA A 39 20.01 -54.22 24.54
CA ALA A 39 20.77 -55.30 23.94
C ALA A 39 20.19 -56.65 24.41
N GLY A 40 19.81 -57.49 23.45
CA GLY A 40 19.43 -58.89 23.66
C GLY A 40 17.96 -59.17 23.37
N ASP A 41 17.71 -59.88 22.25
CA ASP A 41 16.67 -60.91 22.08
C ASP A 41 15.51 -60.73 21.07
N THR A 42 15.20 -59.57 20.50
CA THR A 42 13.83 -59.44 19.92
C THR A 42 13.64 -59.75 18.42
N ALA A 43 14.65 -59.62 17.54
CA ALA A 43 14.40 -59.66 16.08
C ALA A 43 13.94 -61.03 15.53
N GLY A 44 14.35 -62.13 16.17
CA GLY A 44 13.89 -63.48 15.81
C GLY A 44 12.46 -63.74 16.26
N GLU A 45 12.12 -63.34 17.47
CA GLU A 45 10.80 -63.47 18.08
C GLU A 45 9.76 -62.60 17.37
N ASP A 46 10.17 -61.42 16.91
CA ASP A 46 9.35 -60.49 16.13
C ASP A 46 8.89 -61.08 14.78
N LEU A 47 9.80 -61.75 14.06
CA LEU A 47 9.47 -62.43 12.80
C LEU A 47 8.54 -63.62 13.05
N GLU A 48 8.81 -64.41 14.09
CA GLU A 48 7.97 -65.56 14.45
C GLU A 48 6.55 -65.12 14.86
N SER A 49 6.43 -63.98 15.55
CA SER A 49 5.14 -63.37 15.91
C SER A 49 4.33 -62.97 14.68
N VAL A 50 4.95 -62.33 13.68
CA VAL A 50 4.28 -61.99 12.41
C VAL A 50 3.82 -63.25 11.67
N LEU A 51 4.66 -64.30 11.61
CA LEU A 51 4.29 -65.56 10.96
C LEU A 51 3.18 -66.31 11.71
N ALA A 52 3.16 -66.23 13.04
CA ALA A 52 2.09 -66.78 13.87
C ALA A 52 0.75 -66.05 13.61
N GLN A 53 0.78 -64.72 13.48
CA GLN A 53 -0.41 -63.95 13.16
C GLN A 53 -0.94 -64.27 11.75
N VAL A 54 -0.06 -64.42 10.76
CA VAL A 54 -0.46 -64.87 9.42
C VAL A 54 -1.07 -66.26 9.48
N LYS A 55 -0.51 -67.18 10.27
CA LYS A 55 -1.08 -68.52 10.47
C LYS A 55 -2.50 -68.46 11.04
N GLU A 56 -2.71 -67.64 12.06
CA GLU A 56 -4.01 -67.45 12.70
C GLU A 56 -5.04 -66.92 11.70
N VAL A 57 -4.70 -65.85 10.98
CA VAL A 57 -5.56 -65.21 9.99
C VAL A 57 -5.87 -66.12 8.80
N THR A 58 -4.89 -66.93 8.37
CA THR A 58 -5.06 -67.84 7.22
C THR A 58 -5.70 -69.18 7.58
N GLY A 59 -5.89 -69.47 8.87
CA GLY A 59 -6.41 -70.75 9.36
C GLY A 59 -5.55 -71.97 9.01
N ARG A 60 -4.27 -71.78 8.62
CA ARG A 60 -3.41 -72.87 8.14
C ARG A 60 -2.90 -73.74 9.30
N GLN A 61 -2.90 -75.05 9.09
CA GLN A 61 -2.26 -76.00 10.02
C GLN A 61 -0.77 -76.17 9.66
N GLY A 62 0.10 -76.16 10.68
CA GLY A 62 1.57 -76.26 10.52
C GLY A 62 2.33 -74.95 10.76
N LYS A 63 3.65 -74.96 10.51
CA LYS A 63 4.52 -73.76 10.60
C LYS A 63 4.45 -72.98 9.28
N VAL A 64 4.03 -71.71 9.33
CA VAL A 64 3.99 -70.85 8.14
C VAL A 64 5.39 -70.36 7.82
N THR A 65 5.82 -70.57 6.58
CA THR A 65 7.11 -70.05 6.10
C THR A 65 6.99 -68.61 5.61
N VAL A 66 8.09 -67.85 5.61
CA VAL A 66 8.14 -66.48 5.08
C VAL A 66 7.65 -66.42 3.63
N VAL A 67 7.96 -67.44 2.82
CA VAL A 67 7.52 -67.52 1.42
C VAL A 67 5.99 -67.65 1.34
N GLN A 68 5.39 -68.52 2.15
CA GLN A 68 3.94 -68.70 2.19
C GLN A 68 3.20 -67.46 2.72
N ALA A 69 3.75 -66.80 3.75
CA ALA A 69 3.17 -65.57 4.28
C ALA A 69 3.20 -64.44 3.25
N LYS A 70 4.32 -64.28 2.53
CA LYS A 70 4.41 -63.29 1.44
C LYS A 70 3.45 -63.56 0.31
N GLU A 71 3.28 -64.83 -0.05
CA GLU A 71 2.37 -65.20 -1.14
C GLU A 71 0.92 -64.90 -0.77
N TRP A 72 0.54 -65.20 0.47
CA TRP A 72 -0.76 -64.79 1.00
C TRP A 72 -0.92 -63.27 1.06
N MET A 73 0.07 -62.52 1.56
CA MET A 73 -0.02 -61.06 1.58
C MET A 73 -0.23 -60.48 0.19
N ARG A 74 0.49 -60.98 -0.83
CA ARG A 74 0.36 -60.49 -2.22
C ARG A 74 -1.03 -60.69 -2.84
N SER A 75 -1.84 -61.61 -2.33
CA SER A 75 -3.21 -61.79 -2.84
C SER A 75 -4.13 -60.61 -2.52
N PHE A 76 -3.71 -59.67 -1.68
CA PHE A 76 -4.47 -58.47 -1.29
C PHE A 76 -4.00 -57.18 -2.00
N GLY A 77 -3.54 -57.29 -3.25
CA GLY A 77 -3.23 -56.14 -4.09
C GLY A 77 -2.01 -55.32 -3.64
N ALA A 78 -2.09 -53.99 -3.81
CA ALA A 78 -0.95 -53.09 -3.63
C ALA A 78 -0.46 -53.02 -2.17
N GLU A 79 -1.39 -52.99 -1.21
CA GLU A 79 -1.08 -52.97 0.22
C GLU A 79 -0.46 -54.30 0.68
N GLY A 80 -1.04 -55.41 0.21
CA GLY A 80 -0.47 -56.75 0.39
C GLY A 80 0.94 -56.92 -0.17
N THR A 81 1.21 -56.36 -1.35
CA THR A 81 2.54 -56.38 -1.97
C THR A 81 3.58 -55.59 -1.17
N ARG A 82 3.15 -54.48 -0.56
CA ARG A 82 3.99 -53.68 0.36
C ARG A 82 4.28 -54.46 1.65
N ALA A 83 3.28 -55.06 2.27
CA ALA A 83 3.44 -55.91 3.46
C ALA A 83 4.41 -57.08 3.20
N ALA A 84 4.30 -57.75 2.04
CA ALA A 84 5.23 -58.82 1.66
C ALA A 84 6.69 -58.34 1.50
N SER A 85 6.87 -57.08 1.10
CA SER A 85 8.19 -56.45 0.98
C SER A 85 8.75 -56.07 2.34
N GLU A 86 7.91 -55.56 3.24
CA GLU A 86 8.24 -55.26 4.64
C GLU A 86 8.59 -56.54 5.41
N LEU A 87 7.85 -57.64 5.22
CA LEU A 87 8.19 -58.94 5.79
C LEU A 87 9.55 -59.47 5.29
N SER A 88 9.91 -59.19 4.03
CA SER A 88 11.22 -59.54 3.49
C SER A 88 12.36 -58.74 4.12
N ARG A 89 12.10 -57.49 4.49
CA ARG A 89 13.05 -56.64 5.22
C ARG A 89 13.18 -57.13 6.65
N LEU A 90 12.06 -57.46 7.31
CA LEU A 90 12.04 -58.00 8.66
C LEU A 90 12.84 -59.30 8.76
N SER A 91 12.62 -60.24 7.83
CA SER A 91 13.35 -61.52 7.77
C SER A 91 14.88 -61.38 7.59
N LYS A 92 15.36 -60.19 7.18
CA LYS A 92 16.77 -59.88 7.00
C LYS A 92 17.33 -58.93 8.06
N ALA A 93 16.47 -58.26 8.82
CA ALA A 93 16.87 -57.32 9.85
C ALA A 93 17.38 -58.08 11.08
N ARG A 94 18.47 -57.59 11.70
CA ARG A 94 19.10 -58.18 12.89
C ARG A 94 19.30 -57.14 14.01
N ASN A 95 18.50 -56.08 14.02
CA ASN A 95 18.66 -54.92 14.91
C ASN A 95 17.29 -54.40 15.40
N ALA A 96 17.30 -53.46 16.35
CA ALA A 96 16.09 -52.94 17.01
C ALA A 96 15.02 -52.35 16.08
N SER A 97 15.41 -51.85 14.89
CA SER A 97 14.46 -51.42 13.86
C SER A 97 13.61 -52.54 13.26
N ALA A 98 13.94 -53.81 13.54
CA ALA A 98 13.11 -54.96 13.23
C ALA A 98 11.80 -54.95 14.05
N HIS A 99 11.85 -54.49 15.30
CA HIS A 99 10.70 -54.57 16.21
C HIS A 99 9.56 -53.63 15.79
N SER A 100 9.86 -52.37 15.47
CA SER A 100 8.85 -51.42 15.00
C SER A 100 8.20 -51.87 13.68
N LEU A 101 9.02 -52.41 12.77
CA LEU A 101 8.55 -52.98 11.51
C LEU A 101 7.64 -54.20 11.73
N ALA A 102 7.95 -55.05 12.71
CA ALA A 102 7.13 -56.20 13.05
C ALA A 102 5.78 -55.80 13.65
N LEU A 103 5.73 -54.82 14.55
CA LEU A 103 4.49 -54.29 15.11
C LEU A 103 3.59 -53.71 14.02
N GLN A 104 4.16 -52.95 13.09
CA GLN A 104 3.41 -52.41 11.95
C GLN A 104 2.87 -53.52 11.05
N LEU A 105 3.70 -54.52 10.75
CA LEU A 105 3.28 -55.69 9.97
C LEU A 105 2.19 -56.50 10.65
N LEU A 106 2.21 -56.67 11.97
CA LEU A 106 1.15 -57.36 12.71
C LEU A 106 -0.21 -56.68 12.53
N VAL A 107 -0.26 -55.35 12.56
CA VAL A 107 -1.48 -54.58 12.32
C VAL A 107 -1.95 -54.77 10.89
N THR A 108 -1.07 -54.62 9.91
CA THR A 108 -1.42 -54.81 8.49
C THR A 108 -1.89 -56.23 8.21
N VAL A 109 -1.26 -57.27 8.77
CA VAL A 109 -1.70 -58.67 8.60
C VAL A 109 -3.12 -58.88 9.14
N ARG A 110 -3.47 -58.30 10.29
CA ARG A 110 -4.82 -58.39 10.83
C ARG A 110 -5.84 -57.69 9.93
N GLN A 111 -5.50 -56.51 9.43
CA GLN A 111 -6.36 -55.74 8.51
C GLN A 111 -6.59 -56.50 7.20
N LEU A 112 -5.52 -57.04 6.59
CA LEU A 112 -5.63 -57.88 5.40
C LEU A 112 -6.51 -59.12 5.66
N GLY A 113 -6.40 -59.72 6.85
CA GLY A 113 -7.26 -60.81 7.29
C GLY A 113 -8.74 -60.46 7.37
N GLN A 114 -9.07 -59.24 7.78
CA GLN A 114 -10.44 -58.73 7.87
C GLN A 114 -11.01 -58.35 6.49
N CYS A 115 -10.17 -57.84 5.58
CA CYS A 115 -10.58 -57.55 4.20
C CYS A 115 -10.90 -58.81 3.38
N SER A 116 -10.47 -60.00 3.83
CA SER A 116 -10.83 -61.29 3.19
C SER A 116 -12.33 -61.64 3.31
N SER A 117 -13.11 -60.90 4.11
CA SER A 117 -14.52 -61.20 4.37
C SER A 117 -15.54 -60.18 3.84
N GLU A 118 -15.14 -59.14 3.10
CA GLU A 118 -16.09 -58.18 2.51
C GLU A 118 -16.38 -58.46 1.03
N PRO A 119 -17.65 -58.46 0.58
CA PRO A 119 -18.01 -58.69 -0.81
C PRO A 119 -17.72 -57.42 -1.62
N GLU A 120 -16.81 -57.50 -2.60
CA GLU A 120 -16.43 -56.39 -3.50
C GLU A 120 -17.61 -55.73 -4.27
N ALA A 121 -18.80 -56.33 -4.26
CA ALA A 121 -19.98 -55.81 -4.93
C ALA A 121 -20.49 -54.48 -4.33
N GLU A 122 -20.49 -54.31 -3.00
CA GLU A 122 -21.01 -53.09 -2.35
C GLU A 122 -20.06 -51.89 -2.49
N LEU A 123 -18.75 -52.13 -2.61
CA LEU A 123 -17.74 -51.09 -2.83
C LEU A 123 -17.75 -50.55 -4.26
N CYS A 124 -18.21 -51.34 -5.24
CA CYS A 124 -18.27 -50.92 -6.64
C CYS A 124 -19.41 -49.91 -6.87
N GLU A 125 -20.61 -50.18 -6.34
CA GLU A 125 -21.75 -49.26 -6.41
C GLU A 125 -21.49 -47.95 -5.67
N GLY A 126 -20.86 -48.01 -4.49
CA GLY A 126 -20.47 -46.81 -3.74
C GLY A 126 -19.47 -45.93 -4.49
N ARG A 127 -18.54 -46.52 -5.25
CA ARG A 127 -17.55 -45.79 -6.06
C ARG A 127 -18.17 -45.11 -7.28
N GLU A 128 -19.09 -45.76 -7.99
CA GLU A 128 -19.80 -45.14 -9.11
C GLU A 128 -20.70 -43.98 -8.66
N ALA A 129 -21.41 -44.13 -7.54
CA ALA A 129 -22.21 -43.06 -6.96
C ALA A 129 -21.35 -41.86 -6.54
N LEU A 130 -20.19 -42.11 -5.93
CA LEU A 130 -19.24 -41.06 -5.55
C LEU A 130 -18.63 -40.36 -6.78
N ALA A 131 -18.27 -41.13 -7.82
CA ALA A 131 -17.76 -40.59 -9.07
C ALA A 131 -18.80 -39.70 -9.77
N GLY A 132 -20.07 -40.10 -9.76
CA GLY A 132 -21.19 -39.30 -10.25
C GLY A 132 -21.37 -37.98 -9.48
N GLN A 133 -21.29 -38.03 -8.14
CA GLN A 133 -21.35 -36.81 -7.31
C GLN A 133 -20.16 -35.88 -7.56
N VAL A 134 -18.95 -36.43 -7.66
CA VAL A 134 -17.75 -35.63 -7.96
C VAL A 134 -17.87 -34.99 -9.34
N ALA A 135 -18.32 -35.73 -10.35
CA ALA A 135 -18.54 -35.20 -11.69
C ALA A 135 -19.59 -34.07 -11.69
N ALA A 136 -20.74 -34.28 -11.02
CA ALA A 136 -21.78 -33.26 -10.89
C ALA A 136 -21.27 -32.01 -10.16
N ARG A 137 -20.48 -32.19 -9.09
CA ARG A 137 -19.87 -31.09 -8.34
C ARG A 137 -18.85 -30.33 -9.17
N CYS A 138 -18.02 -31.02 -9.96
CA CYS A 138 -17.08 -30.40 -10.88
C CYS A 138 -17.80 -29.56 -11.95
N CYS A 139 -18.90 -30.08 -12.53
CA CYS A 139 -19.72 -29.32 -13.48
C CYS A 139 -20.33 -28.06 -12.86
N SER A 140 -20.85 -28.16 -11.63
CA SER A 140 -21.39 -27.00 -10.89
C SER A 140 -20.32 -25.94 -10.65
N LEU A 141 -19.16 -26.34 -10.12
CA LEU A 141 -18.04 -25.43 -9.84
C LEU A 141 -17.48 -24.80 -11.12
N GLN A 142 -17.50 -25.53 -12.24
CA GLN A 142 -17.11 -24.98 -13.53
C GLN A 142 -18.05 -23.85 -13.98
N GLY A 143 -19.37 -24.04 -13.83
CA GLY A 143 -20.35 -22.99 -14.12
C GLY A 143 -20.20 -21.76 -13.21
N GLU A 144 -19.94 -21.97 -11.91
CA GLU A 144 -19.65 -20.88 -10.96
C GLU A 144 -18.38 -20.11 -11.35
N LEU A 145 -17.31 -20.81 -11.76
CA LEU A 145 -16.08 -20.17 -12.24
C LEU A 145 -16.31 -19.35 -13.51
N ASP A 146 -17.10 -19.84 -14.45
CA ASP A 146 -17.38 -19.13 -15.68
C ASP A 146 -18.27 -17.89 -15.43
N SER A 147 -19.21 -17.97 -14.49
CA SER A 147 -19.97 -16.79 -14.02
C SER A 147 -19.07 -15.76 -13.36
N LEU A 148 -18.17 -16.18 -12.45
CA LEU A 148 -17.24 -15.27 -11.77
C LEU A 148 -16.27 -14.60 -12.76
N ARG A 149 -15.85 -15.32 -13.81
CA ARG A 149 -15.03 -14.75 -14.88
C ARG A 149 -15.78 -13.68 -15.66
N ALA A 150 -17.05 -13.91 -15.99
CA ALA A 150 -17.89 -12.92 -16.66
C ALA A 150 -18.07 -11.66 -15.79
N ASP A 151 -18.38 -11.84 -14.51
CA ASP A 151 -18.52 -10.72 -13.55
C ASP A 151 -17.22 -9.92 -13.39
N LEU A 152 -16.07 -10.61 -13.34
CA LEU A 152 -14.76 -9.96 -13.26
C LEU A 152 -14.47 -9.14 -14.53
N ALA A 153 -14.80 -9.67 -15.71
CA ALA A 153 -14.63 -8.98 -16.98
C ALA A 153 -15.50 -7.71 -17.08
N CYS A 154 -16.76 -7.78 -16.62
CA CYS A 154 -17.63 -6.61 -16.53
C CYS A 154 -17.04 -5.56 -15.57
N LYS A 155 -16.63 -5.97 -14.37
CA LYS A 155 -16.02 -5.05 -13.38
C LYS A 155 -14.72 -4.43 -13.88
N SER A 156 -13.89 -5.16 -14.62
CA SER A 156 -12.67 -4.58 -15.20
C SER A 156 -12.98 -3.50 -16.23
N ALA A 157 -14.01 -3.71 -17.06
CA ALA A 157 -14.43 -2.70 -18.03
C ALA A 157 -14.98 -1.44 -17.33
N ASP A 158 -15.75 -1.61 -16.25
CA ASP A 158 -16.24 -0.49 -15.43
C ASP A 158 -15.08 0.27 -14.76
N CYS A 159 -14.08 -0.44 -14.23
CA CYS A 159 -12.89 0.19 -13.65
C CYS A 159 -12.08 0.99 -14.69
N GLU A 160 -11.94 0.47 -15.92
CA GLU A 160 -11.29 1.19 -17.02
C GLU A 160 -12.06 2.45 -17.41
N ALA A 161 -13.39 2.36 -17.52
CA ALA A 161 -14.25 3.50 -17.82
C ALA A 161 -14.14 4.60 -16.75
N VAL A 162 -14.17 4.22 -15.46
CA VAL A 162 -14.01 5.15 -14.34
C VAL A 162 -12.60 5.76 -14.33
N SER A 163 -11.56 4.99 -14.64
CA SER A 163 -10.18 5.50 -14.75
C SER A 163 -10.06 6.56 -15.85
N VAL A 164 -10.66 6.32 -17.03
CA VAL A 164 -10.68 7.29 -18.13
C VAL A 164 -11.45 8.56 -17.73
N GLN A 165 -12.60 8.43 -17.06
CA GLN A 165 -13.36 9.58 -16.56
C GLN A 165 -12.56 10.40 -15.55
N HIS A 166 -11.86 9.76 -14.60
CA HIS A 166 -11.00 10.46 -13.66
C HIS A 166 -9.83 11.16 -14.34
N ALA A 167 -9.21 10.54 -15.35
CA ALA A 167 -8.13 11.17 -16.11
C ALA A 167 -8.62 12.41 -16.89
N GLN A 168 -9.83 12.34 -17.47
CA GLN A 168 -10.46 13.48 -18.16
C GLN A 168 -10.78 14.61 -17.19
N ALA A 169 -11.41 14.31 -16.05
CA ALA A 169 -11.72 15.30 -15.02
C ALA A 169 -10.45 15.97 -14.46
N ALA A 170 -9.38 15.20 -14.24
CA ALA A 170 -8.09 15.74 -13.81
C ALA A 170 -7.46 16.67 -14.86
N ALA A 171 -7.58 16.32 -16.16
CA ALA A 171 -7.08 17.16 -17.25
C ALA A 171 -7.90 18.47 -17.39
N GLU A 172 -9.22 18.42 -17.17
CA GLU A 172 -10.08 19.60 -17.15
C GLU A 172 -9.74 20.51 -15.97
N ALA A 173 -9.64 19.95 -14.77
CA ALA A 173 -9.24 20.71 -13.57
C ALA A 173 -7.86 21.36 -13.73
N ALA A 174 -6.91 20.69 -14.38
CA ALA A 174 -5.60 21.26 -14.68
C ALA A 174 -5.68 22.45 -15.64
N ARG A 175 -6.53 22.37 -16.67
CA ARG A 175 -6.76 23.49 -17.60
C ARG A 175 -7.40 24.69 -16.91
N GLU A 176 -8.40 24.45 -16.05
CA GLU A 176 -9.06 25.51 -15.28
C GLU A 176 -8.08 26.21 -14.32
N LEU A 177 -7.22 25.42 -13.65
CA LEU A 177 -6.17 25.96 -12.79
C LEU A 177 -5.19 26.85 -13.55
N GLU A 178 -4.79 26.44 -14.75
CA GLU A 178 -3.89 27.23 -15.59
C GLU A 178 -4.54 28.53 -16.08
N GLN A 179 -5.82 28.48 -16.47
CA GLN A 179 -6.59 29.67 -16.82
C GLN A 179 -6.72 30.63 -15.62
N ALA A 180 -7.03 30.11 -14.43
CA ALA A 180 -7.12 30.90 -13.21
C ALA A 180 -5.78 31.56 -12.85
N ARG A 181 -4.66 30.85 -13.01
CA ARG A 181 -3.31 31.42 -12.83
C ARG A 181 -3.03 32.55 -13.80
N SER A 182 -3.32 32.35 -15.08
CA SER A 182 -3.16 33.40 -16.09
C SER A 182 -3.97 34.66 -15.77
N LEU A 183 -5.21 34.49 -15.29
CA LEU A 183 -6.05 35.62 -14.88
C LEU A 183 -5.48 36.35 -13.66
N VAL A 184 -4.98 35.61 -12.66
CA VAL A 184 -4.34 36.20 -11.49
C VAL A 184 -3.10 37.01 -11.87
N ASP A 185 -2.28 36.50 -12.77
CA ASP A 185 -1.09 37.21 -13.24
C ASP A 185 -1.45 38.46 -14.04
N GLN A 186 -2.51 38.41 -14.86
CA GLN A 186 -3.05 39.58 -15.54
C GLN A 186 -3.52 40.65 -14.55
N VAL A 187 -4.35 40.27 -13.57
CA VAL A 187 -4.85 41.21 -12.54
C VAL A 187 -3.70 41.80 -11.72
N ARG A 188 -2.66 41.00 -11.43
CA ARG A 188 -1.45 41.49 -10.75
C ARG A 188 -0.72 42.54 -11.60
N ALA A 189 -0.61 42.31 -12.91
CA ALA A 189 0.02 43.25 -13.83
C ALA A 189 -0.79 44.56 -13.94
N GLU A 190 -2.12 44.46 -14.08
CA GLU A 190 -3.03 45.61 -14.11
C GLU A 190 -2.95 46.41 -12.81
N ARG A 191 -2.99 45.74 -11.65
CA ARG A 191 -2.80 46.38 -10.35
C ARG A 191 -1.46 47.13 -10.25
N SER A 192 -0.37 46.52 -10.72
CA SER A 192 0.95 47.17 -10.74
C SER A 192 0.96 48.41 -11.65
N SER A 193 0.23 48.38 -12.76
CA SER A 193 0.05 49.55 -13.64
C SER A 193 -0.73 50.66 -12.92
N PHE A 194 -1.87 50.33 -12.30
CA PHE A 194 -2.67 51.31 -11.58
C PHE A 194 -1.94 51.91 -10.38
N GLU A 195 -1.17 51.12 -9.63
CA GLU A 195 -0.34 51.62 -8.54
C GLU A 195 0.69 52.65 -9.04
N LYS A 196 1.31 52.42 -10.21
CA LYS A 196 2.21 53.41 -10.83
C LYS A 196 1.46 54.67 -11.26
N GLU A 197 0.30 54.54 -11.89
CA GLU A 197 -0.53 55.68 -12.28
C GLU A 197 -0.98 56.53 -11.08
N LEU A 198 -1.32 55.89 -9.95
CA LEU A 198 -1.66 56.59 -8.71
C LEU A 198 -0.47 57.39 -8.18
N VAL A 199 0.74 56.82 -8.17
CA VAL A 199 1.95 57.54 -7.75
C VAL A 199 2.21 58.76 -8.63
N VAL A 200 2.01 58.65 -9.94
CA VAL A 200 2.14 59.80 -10.86
C VAL A 200 1.08 60.86 -10.54
N ARG A 201 -0.18 60.48 -10.36
CA ARG A 201 -1.27 61.41 -10.02
C ARG A 201 -1.05 62.10 -8.68
N ASP A 202 -0.59 61.38 -7.66
CA ASP A 202 -0.29 61.96 -6.35
C ASP A 202 0.84 63.00 -6.44
N ALA A 203 1.86 62.73 -7.27
CA ALA A 203 2.93 63.70 -7.54
C ALA A 203 2.40 64.94 -8.26
N GLU A 204 1.54 64.79 -9.27
CA GLU A 204 0.89 65.91 -9.98
C GLU A 204 0.01 66.76 -9.04
N LEU A 205 -0.76 66.11 -8.17
CA LEU A 205 -1.56 66.78 -7.14
C LEU A 205 -0.68 67.53 -6.13
N GLY A 206 0.46 66.97 -5.75
CA GLY A 206 1.45 67.66 -4.91
C GLY A 206 2.00 68.93 -5.57
N VAL A 207 2.34 68.85 -6.87
CA VAL A 207 2.83 69.99 -7.65
C VAL A 207 1.75 71.06 -7.78
N THR A 208 0.53 70.70 -8.19
CA THR A 208 -0.59 71.66 -8.29
C THR A 208 -0.92 72.31 -6.95
N GLY A 209 -0.91 71.55 -5.85
CA GLY A 209 -1.11 72.09 -4.51
C GLY A 209 0.01 73.06 -4.07
N SER A 210 1.26 72.82 -4.49
CA SER A 210 2.36 73.77 -4.26
C SER A 210 2.19 75.07 -5.06
N LEU A 211 1.74 74.97 -6.31
CA LEU A 211 1.48 76.13 -7.17
C LEU A 211 0.34 77.00 -6.62
N VAL A 212 -0.76 76.38 -6.18
CA VAL A 212 -1.89 77.11 -5.59
C VAL A 212 -1.46 77.86 -4.33
N ARG A 213 -0.65 77.24 -3.46
CA ARG A 213 -0.09 77.93 -2.28
C ARG A 213 0.79 79.12 -2.66
N ALA A 214 1.70 78.94 -3.63
CA ALA A 214 2.54 80.03 -4.11
C ALA A 214 1.71 81.19 -4.71
N GLN A 215 0.64 80.88 -5.47
CA GLN A 215 -0.27 81.88 -6.00
C GLN A 215 -1.03 82.62 -4.89
N GLN A 216 -1.45 81.90 -3.84
CA GLN A 216 -2.13 82.51 -2.69
C GLN A 216 -1.19 83.42 -1.88
N GLU A 217 0.04 82.99 -1.63
CA GLU A 217 1.07 83.82 -0.97
C GLU A 217 1.36 85.09 -1.78
N ALA A 218 1.52 84.97 -3.10
CA ALA A 218 1.72 86.12 -3.98
C ALA A 218 0.51 87.08 -3.96
N ALA A 219 -0.72 86.55 -3.95
CA ALA A 219 -1.92 87.36 -3.84
C ALA A 219 -1.99 88.10 -2.50
N GLU A 220 -1.61 87.47 -1.38
CA GLU A 220 -1.55 88.12 -0.07
C GLU A 220 -0.53 89.27 -0.01
N VAL A 221 0.63 89.11 -0.66
CA VAL A 221 1.62 90.20 -0.79
C VAL A 221 1.04 91.37 -1.57
N LEU A 222 0.43 91.11 -2.73
CA LEU A 222 -0.20 92.16 -3.54
C LEU A 222 -1.33 92.88 -2.80
N ILE A 223 -2.14 92.15 -2.01
CA ILE A 223 -3.18 92.75 -1.17
C ILE A 223 -2.56 93.71 -0.14
N LYS A 224 -1.45 93.32 0.49
CA LYS A 224 -0.74 94.18 1.45
C LYS A 224 -0.16 95.42 0.78
N GLU A 225 0.48 95.28 -0.38
CA GLU A 225 1.03 96.41 -1.14
C GLU A 225 -0.06 97.39 -1.60
N VAL A 226 -1.17 96.87 -2.14
CA VAL A 226 -2.33 97.71 -2.50
C VAL A 226 -2.90 98.42 -1.27
N GLY A 227 -2.92 97.76 -0.11
CA GLY A 227 -3.30 98.37 1.16
C GLY A 227 -2.38 99.54 1.54
N GLN A 228 -1.06 99.36 1.44
CA GLN A 228 -0.06 100.40 1.71
C GLN A 228 -0.20 101.59 0.75
N LEU A 229 -0.25 101.32 -0.56
CA LEU A 229 -0.40 102.36 -1.59
C LEU A 229 -1.71 103.15 -1.43
N ASN A 230 -2.80 102.51 -1.00
CA ASN A 230 -4.03 103.21 -0.69
C ASN A 230 -3.89 104.10 0.55
N GLY A 231 -3.17 103.64 1.58
CA GLY A 231 -2.82 104.46 2.74
C GLY A 231 -2.02 105.71 2.35
N GLU A 232 -0.92 105.53 1.61
CA GLU A 232 -0.09 106.63 1.09
C GLU A 232 -0.91 107.60 0.22
N LYS A 233 -1.80 107.08 -0.63
CA LYS A 233 -2.71 107.89 -1.45
C LYS A 233 -3.67 108.72 -0.59
N ASP A 234 -4.19 108.17 0.49
CA ASP A 234 -5.11 108.88 1.39
C ASP A 234 -4.36 109.94 2.23
N GLU A 235 -3.13 109.67 2.63
CA GLU A 235 -2.22 110.67 3.24
C GLU A 235 -1.95 111.84 2.29
N LEU A 236 -1.50 111.55 1.06
CA LEU A 236 -1.28 112.57 0.03
C LEU A 236 -2.54 113.38 -0.29
N ARG A 237 -3.72 112.73 -0.26
CA ARG A 237 -5.00 113.44 -0.39
C ARG A 237 -5.25 114.39 0.77
N HIS A 238 -4.89 113.99 1.99
CA HIS A 238 -5.03 114.85 3.16
C HIS A 238 -4.09 116.05 3.09
N GLU A 239 -2.83 115.84 2.75
CA GLU A 239 -1.84 116.91 2.54
C GLU A 239 -2.28 117.87 1.44
N LEU A 240 -2.77 117.35 0.30
CA LEU A 240 -3.30 118.19 -0.77
C LEU A 240 -4.48 119.05 -0.30
N GLN A 241 -5.38 118.50 0.53
CA GLN A 241 -6.47 119.29 1.11
C GLN A 241 -5.96 120.38 2.05
N GLU A 242 -4.91 120.11 2.82
CA GLU A 242 -4.28 121.08 3.71
C GLU A 242 -3.64 122.22 2.93
N VAL A 243 -2.80 121.91 1.94
CA VAL A 243 -2.20 122.91 1.03
C VAL A 243 -3.29 123.74 0.32
N GLN A 244 -4.39 123.10 -0.10
CA GLN A 244 -5.52 123.82 -0.69
C GLN A 244 -6.20 124.77 0.31
N ARG A 245 -6.30 124.41 1.60
CA ARG A 245 -6.84 125.31 2.64
C ARG A 245 -5.89 126.49 2.85
N GLU A 246 -4.58 126.25 2.99
CA GLU A 246 -3.58 127.29 3.15
C GLU A 246 -3.54 128.27 1.98
N LEU A 247 -3.65 127.75 0.75
CA LEU A 247 -3.73 128.58 -0.46
C LEU A 247 -4.98 129.46 -0.46
N ARG A 248 -6.14 128.95 -0.02
CA ARG A 248 -7.37 129.75 0.11
C ARG A 248 -7.21 130.85 1.16
N VAL A 249 -6.59 130.56 2.30
CA VAL A 249 -6.31 131.56 3.34
C VAL A 249 -5.36 132.63 2.82
N SER A 250 -4.29 132.24 2.13
CA SER A 250 -3.30 133.17 1.54
C SER A 250 -3.95 134.09 0.51
N LYS A 251 -4.77 133.56 -0.40
CA LYS A 251 -5.54 134.37 -1.37
C LYS A 251 -6.52 135.33 -0.68
N ALA A 252 -7.16 134.91 0.42
CA ALA A 252 -8.06 135.77 1.20
C ALA A 252 -7.32 136.85 2.00
N LEU A 253 -6.02 136.66 2.28
CA LEU A 253 -5.16 137.69 2.86
C LEU A 253 -4.70 138.66 1.78
N GLU A 254 -4.20 138.18 0.64
CA GLU A 254 -3.80 139.03 -0.51
C GLU A 254 -4.93 139.97 -0.97
N GLY A 255 -6.18 139.48 -1.04
CA GLY A 255 -7.34 140.30 -1.38
C GLY A 255 -7.73 141.37 -0.35
N ARG A 256 -7.12 141.40 0.84
CA ARG A 256 -7.30 142.47 1.85
C ARG A 256 -6.25 143.58 1.75
N TRP A 257 -5.19 143.37 0.98
CA TRP A 257 -4.10 144.34 0.78
C TRP A 257 -4.22 145.14 -0.52
N HIS A 258 -5.23 144.85 -1.34
CA HIS A 258 -5.60 145.59 -2.54
C HIS A 258 -6.95 146.26 -2.36
#